data_AF-A0A2V0PLS9-F1
#
_entry.id   AF-A0A2V0PLS9-F1
#
_cell.length_a   1.000
_cell.length_b   1.000
_cell.length_c   1.000
_cell.angle_alpha   90.00
_cell.angle_beta   90.00
_cell.angle_gamma   90.00
#
_symmetry.space_group_name_H-M   'P 1'
#
loop_
_entity.id
_entity.type
_entity.pdbx_description
1 polymer ?
#
loop_
_entity_poly.entity_id
_entity_poly.type
_entity_poly.pdbx_seq_one_letter_code
_entity_poly.pdbx_strand_id
1 'polypeptide(L)'
;MLPASAGALRFCGSLFRASAACSPGLRGFASFPQSADSGSNAPSVKLLINGEFVDSKTPDWIDVVCPATQNVLSKLPLTTPSEFEAAVAAARDAFPAWRDTPVSTRARVMLKLQHLIRENWDDLARMVTREQGKTFQDARGDVFRGLEVVEAAAGIAPLLMGETVENVAAGIDCYSYRQPLGVCAGICPFNFPAMVPLWLFPMAIAAGNTFVLKPSEKDPGAAMALADLAQQAGLPKGVLNIVHGTHGVVNAILDHPDIRAVSFVGSDAAGRHVYSRAAASGKRVQSNMGAKNHAVVLPDADVDATVKAIAGAAFGAAGQRCMAISAAVFVGGFERWREPLLEAARSLKVDGGFEPGADVGPMISPQALARAEGIIAKSVSEGAQLLLDGRGVSVPKYPRGNFLGPTVLAGVAPGMAAYREEVFGPVLVCLEVGGARHCRACLRPHPTLRLPAPARSSNKLSGTLNPALGFAWAQMEALSLGGNGFTGPLPGGWQAMRKLKSLDLSRNALSGPLPPEWSALTSLRQLLLDGNRLTGQLPPEWGALAALEDLSLSGNDLVGPIPPDWTALGGALGALALDGNAGLSGCLPAGLAQFAGSPEVCEQTGLDCRACDEAG
;
A
#
# COMPACT_ATOMS: atom_id res chain seq x y z
N MET A 1 -26.21 17.75 58.21
CA MET A 1 -26.88 19.06 58.39
C MET A 1 -26.79 19.81 57.07
N LEU A 2 -27.95 20.07 56.47
CA LEU A 2 -28.20 20.94 55.30
C LEU A 2 -27.89 22.42 55.62
N PRO A 3 -27.98 23.41 54.69
CA PRO A 3 -28.59 23.35 53.34
C PRO A 3 -27.87 24.07 52.18
N ALA A 4 -28.42 23.80 51.00
CA ALA A 4 -28.28 24.52 49.74
C ALA A 4 -28.89 25.93 49.74
N SER A 5 -28.45 26.78 48.81
CA SER A 5 -29.27 27.88 48.28
C SER A 5 -29.05 28.04 46.77
N ALA A 6 -30.18 28.07 46.06
CA ALA A 6 -30.29 28.32 44.64
C ALA A 6 -30.36 29.84 44.40
N GLY A 7 -29.57 30.33 43.44
CA GLY A 7 -29.63 31.71 42.95
C GLY A 7 -29.99 31.72 41.47
N ALA A 8 -31.19 32.22 41.16
CA ALA A 8 -31.74 32.34 39.81
C ALA A 8 -30.98 33.39 38.97
N LEU A 9 -30.61 33.02 37.75
CA LEU A 9 -30.08 33.94 36.73
C LEU A 9 -31.23 34.32 35.78
N ARG A 10 -31.67 35.58 35.86
CA ARG A 10 -32.51 36.23 34.85
C ARG A 10 -31.63 36.79 33.73
N PHE A 11 -32.04 36.51 32.51
CA PHE A 11 -31.55 37.11 31.26
C PHE A 11 -31.69 38.64 31.27
N CYS A 12 -30.65 39.33 30.81
CA CYS A 12 -30.81 40.60 30.11
C CYS A 12 -29.78 40.66 28.96
N GLY A 13 -30.28 40.96 27.76
CA GLY A 13 -29.57 40.82 26.50
C GLY A 13 -28.71 42.03 26.13
N SER A 14 -27.81 41.73 25.19
CA SER A 14 -27.13 42.63 24.24
C SER A 14 -26.27 43.77 24.81
N LEU A 15 -24.96 43.62 24.65
CA LEU A 15 -24.12 44.46 23.76
C LEU A 15 -22.62 44.19 24.02
N PHE A 16 -21.93 43.77 22.95
CA PHE A 16 -20.54 44.06 22.55
C PHE A 16 -19.76 42.84 22.06
N ARG A 17 -19.83 42.68 20.73
CA ARG A 17 -18.77 42.24 19.81
C ARG A 17 -17.78 41.20 20.33
N ALA A 18 -18.04 39.94 19.99
CA ALA A 18 -16.99 38.96 19.83
C ALA A 18 -16.00 39.46 18.78
N SER A 19 -14.86 39.96 19.24
CA SER A 19 -13.64 40.05 18.44
C SER A 19 -13.35 38.63 17.94
N ALA A 20 -13.43 38.43 16.62
CA ALA A 20 -12.85 37.27 15.95
C ALA A 20 -11.34 37.27 16.24
N ALA A 21 -10.94 36.58 17.31
CA ALA A 21 -9.55 36.33 17.59
C ALA A 21 -9.02 35.38 16.51
N CYS A 22 -8.32 35.97 15.56
CA CYS A 22 -7.60 35.34 14.47
C CYS A 22 -6.72 34.19 15.03
N SER A 23 -7.01 32.95 14.63
CA SER A 23 -6.15 31.79 14.88
C SER A 23 -4.70 32.12 14.48
N PRO A 24 -3.68 31.64 15.22
CA PRO A 24 -2.31 31.80 14.79
C PRO A 24 -2.09 30.87 13.58
N GLY A 25 -2.36 31.36 12.37
CA GLY A 25 -1.91 30.70 11.13
C GLY A 25 -0.39 30.59 11.08
N LEU A 26 0.17 30.02 10.01
CA LEU A 26 1.61 29.91 9.71
C LEU A 26 2.36 31.26 9.91
N ARG A 27 2.67 31.64 11.16
CA ARG A 27 3.24 32.93 11.55
C ARG A 27 4.78 32.90 11.61
N GLY A 28 5.39 31.72 11.56
CA GLY A 28 6.84 31.54 11.61
C GLY A 28 7.50 31.32 10.24
N PHE A 29 6.78 30.73 9.28
CA PHE A 29 7.31 30.51 7.94
C PHE A 29 7.09 31.76 7.06
N ALA A 30 8.16 32.56 6.91
CA ALA A 30 8.20 33.65 5.96
C ALA A 30 7.87 33.13 4.55
N SER A 31 6.64 33.40 4.12
CA SER A 31 6.15 33.44 2.74
C SER A 31 6.79 32.42 1.78
N PHE A 32 6.29 31.18 1.78
CA PHE A 32 6.26 30.46 0.50
C PHE A 32 5.48 31.34 -0.49
N PRO A 33 6.02 31.64 -1.68
CA PRO A 33 5.46 32.66 -2.57
C PRO A 33 4.01 32.30 -2.84
N GLN A 34 3.04 33.21 -2.68
CA GLN A 34 1.61 32.91 -2.87
C GLN A 34 1.21 32.83 -4.36
N SER A 35 2.06 33.34 -5.27
CA SER A 35 1.84 33.32 -6.72
C SER A 35 2.76 32.33 -7.45
N ALA A 36 2.26 31.69 -8.51
CA ALA A 36 3.05 30.78 -9.36
C ALA A 36 4.10 31.50 -10.23
N ASP A 37 4.23 32.82 -10.10
CA ASP A 37 5.09 33.71 -10.87
C ASP A 37 6.13 34.41 -9.97
N SER A 38 7.00 33.64 -9.32
CA SER A 38 8.22 34.17 -8.73
C SER A 38 9.32 34.17 -9.80
N GLY A 39 9.66 35.35 -10.32
CA GLY A 39 10.77 35.54 -11.24
C GLY A 39 12.15 35.31 -10.60
N SER A 40 13.16 36.08 -11.03
CA SER A 40 14.59 35.92 -10.70
C SER A 40 15.01 36.02 -9.21
N ASN A 41 14.07 36.18 -8.28
CA ASN A 41 14.33 36.38 -6.85
C ASN A 41 13.61 35.33 -5.96
N ALA A 42 13.68 34.06 -6.38
CA ALA A 42 13.03 32.96 -5.68
C ALA A 42 13.64 32.73 -4.26
N PRO A 43 12.81 32.56 -3.21
CA PRO A 43 13.29 32.38 -1.83
C PRO A 43 14.08 31.07 -1.65
N SER A 44 14.97 31.03 -0.65
CA SER A 44 15.70 29.83 -0.26
C SER A 44 14.85 28.93 0.65
N VAL A 45 14.85 27.62 0.39
CA VAL A 45 14.31 26.62 1.30
C VAL A 45 15.28 26.48 2.48
N LYS A 46 14.78 26.57 3.70
CA LYS A 46 15.59 26.44 4.91
C LYS A 46 15.85 24.98 5.26
N LEU A 47 16.93 24.73 5.99
CA LEU A 47 17.09 23.50 6.76
C LEU A 47 16.35 23.67 8.10
N LEU A 48 16.00 22.56 8.75
CA LEU A 48 15.57 22.59 10.16
C LEU A 48 16.62 21.87 10.99
N ILE A 49 17.35 22.61 11.81
CA ILE A 49 18.40 22.06 12.68
C ILE A 49 18.17 22.58 14.10
N ASN A 50 18.04 21.65 15.05
CA ASN A 50 17.87 21.97 16.47
C ASN A 50 16.75 22.97 16.76
N GLY A 51 15.61 22.83 16.08
CA GLY A 51 14.47 23.72 16.26
C GLY A 51 14.55 25.08 15.56
N GLU A 52 15.62 25.36 14.81
CA GLU A 52 15.79 26.61 14.07
C GLU A 52 15.73 26.38 12.56
N PHE A 53 15.04 27.28 11.85
CA PHE A 53 15.04 27.31 10.39
C PHE A 53 16.28 28.07 9.90
N VAL A 54 17.26 27.35 9.36
CA VAL A 54 18.58 27.91 9.03
C VAL A 54 18.81 28.01 7.52
N ASP A 55 19.44 29.09 7.08
CA ASP A 55 20.00 29.19 5.73
C ASP A 55 21.23 28.29 5.62
N SER A 56 21.28 27.51 4.54
CA SER A 56 22.47 26.72 4.24
C SER A 56 23.61 27.62 3.74
N LYS A 57 24.83 27.25 4.08
CA LYS A 57 26.07 27.86 3.58
C LYS A 57 26.57 27.19 2.29
N THR A 58 25.78 26.29 1.72
CA THR A 58 26.15 25.57 0.50
C THR A 58 26.29 26.52 -0.70
N PRO A 59 27.26 26.27 -1.59
CA PRO A 59 27.30 26.92 -2.90
C PRO A 59 26.32 26.25 -3.88
N ASP A 60 25.83 25.04 -3.59
CA ASP A 60 25.09 24.22 -4.54
C ASP A 60 23.58 24.20 -4.24
N TRP A 61 22.79 24.59 -5.23
CA TRP A 61 21.34 24.77 -5.10
C TRP A 61 20.59 24.04 -6.22
N ILE A 62 19.38 23.57 -5.91
CA ILE A 62 18.43 23.00 -6.86
C ILE A 62 17.22 23.93 -6.95
N ASP A 63 16.78 24.23 -8.16
CA ASP A 63 15.53 24.95 -8.37
C ASP A 63 14.33 24.03 -8.08
N VAL A 64 13.45 24.47 -7.18
CA VAL A 64 12.12 23.90 -6.97
C VAL A 64 11.19 24.57 -7.98
N VAL A 65 10.62 23.80 -8.90
CA VAL A 65 9.93 24.33 -10.08
C VAL A 65 8.46 23.97 -10.05
N CYS A 66 7.58 24.92 -10.40
CA CYS A 66 6.17 24.63 -10.58
C CYS A 66 5.97 23.79 -11.86
N PRO A 67 5.45 22.55 -11.80
CA PRO A 67 5.42 21.68 -12.98
C PRO A 67 4.42 22.14 -14.06
N ALA A 68 3.45 23.00 -13.71
CA ALA A 68 2.51 23.59 -14.65
C ALA A 68 3.12 24.77 -15.43
N THR A 69 3.95 25.60 -14.81
CA THR A 69 4.43 26.86 -15.42
C THR A 69 5.91 26.84 -15.82
N GLN A 70 6.68 25.92 -15.25
CA GLN A 70 8.14 25.86 -15.24
C GLN A 70 8.83 27.06 -14.57
N ASN A 71 8.09 27.84 -13.76
CA ASN A 71 8.69 28.91 -12.98
C ASN A 71 9.37 28.35 -11.73
N VAL A 72 10.50 28.95 -11.36
CA VAL A 72 11.23 28.63 -10.14
C VAL A 72 10.47 29.22 -8.94
N LEU A 73 9.98 28.34 -8.06
CA LEU A 73 9.26 28.69 -6.84
C LEU A 73 10.19 29.00 -5.68
N SER A 74 11.25 28.19 -5.52
CA SER A 74 12.25 28.37 -4.47
C SER A 74 13.57 27.71 -4.86
N LYS A 75 14.64 28.00 -4.11
CA LYS A 75 15.94 27.34 -4.26
C LYS A 75 16.22 26.44 -3.06
N LEU A 76 16.34 25.14 -3.30
CA LEU A 76 16.65 24.14 -2.29
C LEU A 76 18.16 23.94 -2.16
N PRO A 77 18.71 24.03 -0.94
CA PRO A 77 20.15 23.82 -0.73
C PRO A 77 20.52 22.34 -0.79
N LEU A 78 21.68 22.02 -1.36
CA LEU A 78 22.34 20.74 -1.10
C LEU A 78 23.08 20.83 0.23
N THR A 79 22.55 20.17 1.26
CA THR A 79 23.11 20.21 2.62
C THR A 79 24.58 19.82 2.64
N THR A 80 25.41 20.65 3.28
CA THR A 80 26.85 20.39 3.44
C THR A 80 27.10 19.29 4.48
N PRO A 81 28.25 18.60 4.46
CA PRO A 81 28.59 17.59 5.47
C PRO A 81 28.51 18.11 6.91
N SER A 82 28.95 19.35 7.17
CA SER A 82 28.90 19.97 8.50
C SER A 82 27.48 20.27 8.96
N GLU A 83 26.59 20.66 8.05
CA GLU A 83 25.18 20.90 8.38
C GLU A 83 24.43 19.60 8.62
N PHE A 84 24.75 18.56 7.84
CA PHE A 84 24.22 17.22 8.05
C PHE A 84 24.64 16.67 9.43
N GLU A 85 25.92 16.76 9.77
CA GLU A 85 26.43 16.37 11.09
C GLU A 85 25.73 17.15 12.21
N ALA A 86 25.54 18.46 12.05
CA ALA A 86 24.83 19.27 13.03
C ALA A 86 23.38 18.82 13.25
N ALA A 87 22.68 18.40 12.19
CA ALA A 87 21.33 17.86 12.29
C ALA A 87 21.28 16.51 13.03
N VAL A 88 22.24 15.61 12.75
CA VAL A 88 22.32 14.31 13.43
C VAL A 88 22.74 14.47 14.88
N ALA A 89 23.73 15.33 15.16
CA ALA A 89 24.15 15.67 16.53
C ALA A 89 22.98 16.25 17.34
N ALA A 90 22.21 17.18 16.78
CA ALA A 90 21.02 17.72 17.45
C ALA A 90 19.98 16.62 17.76
N ALA A 91 19.76 15.68 16.83
CA ALA A 91 18.87 14.54 17.05
C ALA A 91 19.39 13.60 18.14
N ARG A 92 20.69 13.32 18.16
CA ARG A 92 21.34 12.48 19.19
C ARG A 92 21.24 13.14 20.56
N ASP A 93 21.55 14.43 20.65
CA ASP A 93 21.63 15.15 21.92
C ASP A 93 20.23 15.37 22.53
N ALA A 94 19.19 15.51 21.71
CA ALA A 94 17.80 15.60 22.16
C ALA A 94 17.20 14.25 22.58
N PHE A 95 17.76 13.13 22.13
CA PHE A 95 17.17 11.80 22.31
C PHE A 95 16.99 11.37 23.77
N PRO A 96 17.99 11.50 24.68
CA PRO A 96 17.82 11.07 26.07
C PRO A 96 16.63 11.74 26.76
N ALA A 97 16.51 13.06 26.67
CA ALA A 97 15.41 13.80 27.28
C ALA A 97 14.04 13.45 26.65
N TRP A 98 14.00 13.25 25.33
CA TRP A 98 12.75 12.89 24.65
C TRP A 98 12.30 11.46 24.95
N ARG A 99 13.23 10.51 25.03
CA ARG A 99 12.97 9.12 25.43
C ARG A 99 12.30 9.05 26.80
N ASP A 100 12.80 9.84 27.76
CA ASP A 100 12.34 9.85 29.15
C ASP A 100 11.09 10.73 29.35
N THR A 101 10.68 11.49 28.34
CA THR A 101 9.41 12.24 28.36
C THR A 101 8.24 11.26 28.48
N PRO A 102 7.31 11.41 29.44
CA PRO A 102 6.20 10.46 29.62
C PRO A 102 5.38 10.23 28.35
N VAL A 103 4.96 8.98 28.12
CA VAL A 103 4.18 8.56 26.92
C VAL A 103 2.95 9.45 26.69
N SER A 104 2.24 9.82 27.76
CA SER A 104 1.06 10.69 27.68
C SER A 104 1.40 12.12 27.26
N THR A 105 2.58 12.63 27.61
CA THR A 105 3.07 13.94 27.15
C THR A 105 3.41 13.90 25.66
N ARG A 106 4.07 12.82 25.19
CA ARG A 106 4.35 12.64 23.76
C ARG A 106 3.05 12.54 22.94
N ALA A 107 2.06 11.81 23.44
CA ALA A 107 0.73 11.73 22.83
C ALA A 107 0.02 13.10 22.71
N ARG A 108 0.14 13.97 23.73
CA ARG A 108 -0.44 15.34 23.68
C ARG A 108 0.18 16.23 22.61
N VAL A 109 1.47 16.07 22.31
CA VAL A 109 2.11 16.76 21.17
C VAL A 109 1.44 16.33 19.86
N MET A 110 1.18 15.03 19.68
CA MET A 110 0.49 14.52 18.49
C MET A 110 -0.96 15.02 18.39
N LEU A 111 -1.69 15.09 19.51
CA LEU A 111 -3.04 15.69 19.54
C LEU A 111 -3.03 17.17 19.11
N LYS A 112 -2.04 17.95 19.55
CA LYS A 112 -1.92 19.36 19.15
C LYS A 112 -1.49 19.49 17.69
N LEU A 113 -0.55 18.66 17.22
CA LEU A 113 -0.12 18.63 15.81
C LEU A 113 -1.30 18.28 14.89
N GLN A 114 -2.10 17.28 15.27
CA GLN A 114 -3.31 16.88 14.56
C GLN A 114 -4.27 18.06 14.38
N HIS A 115 -4.52 18.83 15.45
CA HIS A 115 -5.37 20.02 15.38
C HIS A 115 -4.77 21.09 14.46
N LEU A 116 -3.47 21.37 14.59
CA LEU A 116 -2.79 22.37 13.75
C LEU A 116 -2.79 22.00 12.26
N ILE A 117 -2.63 20.72 11.93
CA ILE A 117 -2.74 20.25 10.54
C ILE A 117 -4.15 20.47 10.01
N ARG A 118 -5.19 20.21 10.82
CA ARG A 118 -6.60 20.47 10.42
C ARG A 118 -6.86 21.95 10.15
N GLU A 119 -6.36 22.84 11.01
CA GLU A 119 -6.51 24.29 10.84
C GLU A 119 -5.80 24.82 9.58
N ASN A 120 -4.70 24.19 9.17
CA ASN A 120 -3.87 24.61 8.03
C ASN A 120 -3.99 23.66 6.81
N TRP A 121 -5.03 22.81 6.77
CA TRP A 121 -5.15 21.73 5.80
C TRP A 121 -5.11 22.24 4.35
N ASP A 122 -5.87 23.28 4.06
CA ASP A 122 -5.94 23.85 2.71
C ASP A 122 -4.64 24.57 2.30
N ASP A 123 -3.91 25.17 3.25
CA ASP A 123 -2.60 25.79 2.98
C ASP A 123 -1.55 24.73 2.64
N LEU A 124 -1.52 23.63 3.39
CA LEU A 124 -0.67 22.48 3.09
C LEU A 124 -1.01 21.91 1.69
N ALA A 125 -2.30 21.75 1.37
CA ALA A 125 -2.73 21.26 0.07
C ALA A 125 -2.33 22.21 -1.08
N ARG A 126 -2.39 23.54 -0.87
CA ARG A 126 -1.91 24.54 -1.84
C ARG A 126 -0.41 24.42 -2.10
N MET A 127 0.41 24.18 -1.07
CA MET A 127 1.86 23.95 -1.23
C MET A 127 2.12 22.70 -2.07
N VAL A 128 1.49 21.57 -1.71
CA VAL A 128 1.60 20.30 -2.46
C VAL A 128 1.21 20.49 -3.92
N THR A 129 0.07 21.14 -4.18
CA THR A 129 -0.44 21.37 -5.54
C THR A 129 0.55 22.13 -6.41
N ARG A 130 1.23 23.13 -5.85
CA ARG A 130 2.07 24.06 -6.61
C ARG A 130 3.45 23.50 -6.92
N GLU A 131 4.04 22.79 -5.97
CA GLU A 131 5.36 22.17 -6.14
C GLU A 131 5.26 20.79 -6.81
N GLN A 132 4.25 19.97 -6.48
CA GLN A 132 4.11 18.62 -7.01
C GLN A 132 3.29 18.55 -8.31
N GLY A 133 2.25 19.39 -8.43
CA GLY A 133 1.42 19.51 -9.63
C GLY A 133 0.04 18.82 -9.59
N LYS A 134 -0.21 17.87 -8.68
CA LYS A 134 -1.53 17.21 -8.54
C LYS A 134 -2.65 18.22 -8.28
N THR A 135 -3.89 17.79 -8.50
CA THR A 135 -5.06 18.64 -8.24
C THR A 135 -5.15 19.05 -6.78
N PHE A 136 -5.78 20.20 -6.50
CA PHE A 136 -6.02 20.64 -5.13
C PHE A 136 -6.78 19.60 -4.28
N GLN A 137 -7.72 18.86 -4.88
CA GLN A 137 -8.44 17.80 -4.17
C GLN A 137 -7.56 16.58 -3.87
N ASP A 138 -6.72 16.15 -4.81
CA ASP A 138 -5.73 15.10 -4.55
C ASP A 138 -4.74 15.53 -3.44
N ALA A 139 -4.33 16.79 -3.43
CA ALA A 139 -3.47 17.36 -2.39
C ALA A 139 -4.16 17.43 -1.01
N ARG A 140 -5.46 17.72 -0.95
CA ARG A 140 -6.21 17.59 0.31
C ARG A 140 -6.24 16.16 0.79
N GLY A 141 -6.43 15.19 -0.12
CA GLY A 141 -6.33 13.76 0.18
C GLY A 141 -4.95 13.36 0.71
N ASP A 142 -3.87 13.86 0.11
CA ASP A 142 -2.48 13.68 0.55
C ASP A 142 -2.30 14.08 2.03
N VAL A 143 -2.67 15.32 2.36
CA VAL A 143 -2.57 15.83 3.74
C VAL A 143 -3.46 15.02 4.70
N PHE A 144 -4.69 14.68 4.29
CA PHE A 144 -5.64 13.92 5.10
C PHE A 144 -5.13 12.53 5.48
N ARG A 145 -4.57 11.80 4.52
CA ARG A 145 -4.03 10.46 4.77
C ARG A 145 -2.79 10.49 5.68
N GLY A 146 -2.03 11.59 5.67
CA GLY A 146 -0.97 11.84 6.64
C GLY A 146 -1.52 12.17 8.04
N LEU A 147 -2.57 13.00 8.10
CA LEU A 147 -3.26 13.38 9.34
C LEU A 147 -3.78 12.14 10.11
N GLU A 148 -4.35 11.15 9.42
CA GLU A 148 -4.79 9.89 10.04
C GLU A 148 -3.66 9.15 10.78
N VAL A 149 -2.41 9.25 10.30
CA VAL A 149 -1.26 8.65 11.00
C VAL A 149 -0.87 9.45 12.24
N VAL A 150 -1.02 10.78 12.22
CA VAL A 150 -0.83 11.60 13.43
C VAL A 150 -1.90 11.26 14.46
N GLU A 151 -3.13 11.02 14.03
CA GLU A 151 -4.23 10.56 14.90
C GLU A 151 -3.92 9.20 15.52
N ALA A 152 -3.40 8.25 14.74
CA ALA A 152 -2.92 6.97 15.26
C ALA A 152 -1.75 7.14 16.25
N ALA A 153 -0.80 8.04 15.95
CA ALA A 153 0.34 8.35 16.81
C ALA A 153 -0.07 9.03 18.14
N ALA A 154 -1.20 9.73 18.18
CA ALA A 154 -1.77 10.23 19.43
C ALA A 154 -2.24 9.09 20.35
N GLY A 155 -2.61 7.94 19.79
CA GLY A 155 -2.97 6.71 20.49
C GLY A 155 -1.79 5.78 20.82
N ILE A 156 -0.55 6.29 20.91
CA ILE A 156 0.66 5.45 20.98
C ILE A 156 0.77 4.56 22.23
N ALA A 157 0.11 4.91 23.34
CA ALA A 157 0.31 4.25 24.63
C ALA A 157 0.10 2.72 24.63
N PRO A 158 -1.05 2.17 24.17
CA PRO A 158 -1.23 0.73 24.07
C PRO A 158 -0.24 0.06 23.12
N LEU A 159 0.26 0.75 22.09
CA LEU A 159 1.21 0.20 21.12
C LEU A 159 2.63 0.03 21.69
N LEU A 160 2.94 0.73 22.79
CA LEU A 160 4.22 0.66 23.50
C LEU A 160 4.22 -0.28 24.71
N MET A 161 3.06 -0.83 25.07
CA MET A 161 2.99 -1.81 26.17
C MET A 161 3.89 -3.01 25.86
N GLY A 162 4.64 -3.43 26.88
CA GLY A 162 5.34 -4.69 26.87
C GLY A 162 4.47 -5.81 27.40
N GLU A 163 5.07 -6.98 27.57
CA GLU A 163 4.41 -8.18 28.08
C GLU A 163 4.98 -8.53 29.46
N THR A 164 4.17 -9.17 30.30
CA THR A 164 4.60 -9.65 31.61
C THR A 164 4.04 -11.05 31.86
N VAL A 165 4.87 -11.92 32.42
CA VAL A 165 4.53 -13.28 32.82
C VAL A 165 5.16 -13.54 34.18
N GLU A 166 4.32 -13.80 35.18
CA GLU A 166 4.76 -14.16 36.53
C GLU A 166 5.17 -15.65 36.58
N ASN A 167 6.15 -15.99 37.42
CA ASN A 167 6.55 -17.38 37.69
C ASN A 167 6.84 -18.22 36.44
N VAL A 168 7.58 -17.69 35.46
CA VAL A 168 8.09 -18.50 34.33
C VAL A 168 8.99 -19.65 34.83
N ALA A 169 9.58 -19.45 36.00
CA ALA A 169 10.13 -20.48 36.87
C ALA A 169 9.86 -20.07 38.34
N ALA A 170 10.14 -20.96 39.29
CA ALA A 170 9.88 -20.72 40.71
C ALA A 170 10.57 -19.43 41.21
N GLY A 171 9.77 -18.40 41.52
CA GLY A 171 10.28 -17.10 41.98
C GLY A 171 10.92 -16.24 40.89
N ILE A 172 10.69 -16.54 39.61
CA ILE A 172 11.24 -15.80 38.47
C ILE A 172 10.10 -15.25 37.61
N ASP A 173 10.00 -13.92 37.58
CA ASP A 173 9.11 -13.21 36.67
C ASP A 173 9.86 -12.77 35.41
N CYS A 174 9.14 -12.69 34.30
CA CYS A 174 9.67 -12.20 33.04
C CYS A 174 8.81 -11.03 32.55
N TYR A 175 9.47 -9.93 32.18
CA TYR A 175 8.82 -8.78 31.57
C TYR A 175 9.61 -8.29 30.36
N SER A 176 8.91 -7.66 29.42
CA SER A 176 9.51 -6.99 28.26
C SER A 176 9.10 -5.52 28.22
N TYR A 177 9.94 -4.68 27.61
CA TYR A 177 9.64 -3.27 27.34
C TYR A 177 9.92 -2.95 25.89
N ARG A 178 9.02 -2.17 25.26
CA ARG A 178 9.27 -1.59 23.93
C ARG A 178 9.96 -0.25 24.12
N GLN A 179 11.25 -0.20 23.78
CA GLN A 179 12.07 1.01 23.91
C GLN A 179 12.37 1.63 22.54
N PRO A 180 12.52 2.96 22.45
CA PRO A 180 12.94 3.60 21.21
C PRO A 180 14.39 3.21 20.85
N LEU A 181 14.68 3.27 19.55
CA LEU A 181 15.95 2.87 18.96
C LEU A 181 17.05 3.93 19.14
N GLY A 182 16.70 5.21 19.07
CA GLY A 182 17.65 6.33 19.02
C GLY A 182 17.27 7.33 17.94
N VAL A 183 18.27 7.78 17.18
CA VAL A 183 18.06 8.60 15.98
C VAL A 183 17.56 7.71 14.84
N CYS A 184 16.41 8.06 14.27
CA CYS A 184 15.86 7.44 13.06
C CYS A 184 15.92 8.43 11.90
N ALA A 185 15.94 7.94 10.66
CA ALA A 185 15.92 8.78 9.48
C ALA A 185 14.85 8.36 8.47
N GLY A 186 14.30 9.34 7.76
CA GLY A 186 13.28 9.15 6.73
C GLY A 186 13.68 9.79 5.42
N ILE A 187 13.57 9.06 4.31
CA ILE A 187 13.84 9.57 2.96
C ILE A 187 12.53 9.46 2.16
N CYS A 188 12.01 10.61 1.73
CA CYS A 188 10.68 10.69 1.12
C CYS A 188 10.73 10.95 -0.40
N PRO A 189 9.75 10.43 -1.16
CA PRO A 189 9.59 10.68 -2.58
C PRO A 189 8.81 11.99 -2.82
N PHE A 190 8.79 12.44 -4.06
CA PHE A 190 8.08 13.66 -4.45
C PHE A 190 6.55 13.50 -4.44
N ASN A 191 6.06 12.32 -4.79
CA ASN A 191 4.65 12.18 -5.15
C ASN A 191 3.66 12.37 -3.99
N PHE A 192 4.11 12.34 -2.74
CA PHE A 192 3.28 12.55 -1.56
C PHE A 192 4.07 13.32 -0.47
N PRO A 193 4.31 14.63 -0.65
CA PRO A 193 5.22 15.38 0.19
C PRO A 193 4.63 15.82 1.54
N ALA A 194 3.34 15.53 1.81
CA ALA A 194 2.73 15.66 3.13
C ALA A 194 2.53 14.28 3.79
N MET A 195 1.83 13.37 3.11
CA MET A 195 1.47 12.05 3.62
C MET A 195 2.68 11.23 4.03
N VAL A 196 3.71 11.12 3.18
CA VAL A 196 4.85 10.24 3.47
C VAL A 196 5.67 10.76 4.65
N PRO A 197 6.05 12.05 4.75
CA PRO A 197 6.64 12.57 5.98
C PRO A 197 5.83 12.24 7.24
N LEU A 198 4.49 12.39 7.19
CA LEU A 198 3.59 12.08 8.30
C LEU A 198 3.42 10.57 8.57
N TRP A 199 3.73 9.71 7.60
CA TRP A 199 3.83 8.27 7.85
C TRP A 199 5.09 7.90 8.65
N LEU A 200 6.14 8.72 8.55
CA LEU A 200 7.44 8.40 9.11
C LEU A 200 7.67 9.03 10.48
N PHE A 201 7.76 10.36 10.55
CA PHE A 201 8.23 11.03 11.77
C PHE A 201 7.25 10.95 12.95
N PRO A 202 5.91 11.08 12.80
CA PRO A 202 4.99 11.10 13.93
C PRO A 202 5.03 9.82 14.74
N MET A 203 4.99 8.66 14.08
CA MET A 203 5.06 7.36 14.73
C MET A 203 6.43 7.13 15.41
N ALA A 204 7.52 7.46 14.73
CA ALA A 204 8.86 7.33 15.30
C ALA A 204 9.03 8.22 16.54
N ILE A 205 8.59 9.46 16.48
CA ILE A 205 8.68 10.45 17.55
C ILE A 205 7.76 10.10 18.72
N ALA A 206 6.51 9.69 18.47
CA ALA A 206 5.58 9.26 19.51
C ALA A 206 6.12 8.02 20.27
N ALA A 207 6.82 7.13 19.57
CA ALA A 207 7.52 5.99 20.17
C ALA A 207 8.75 6.39 21.02
N GLY A 208 9.18 7.65 20.97
CA GLY A 208 10.29 8.20 21.76
C GLY A 208 11.62 8.32 21.01
N ASN A 209 11.64 8.16 19.68
CA ASN A 209 12.83 8.37 18.86
C ASN A 209 12.98 9.86 18.48
N THR A 210 14.18 10.25 18.06
CA THR A 210 14.40 11.50 17.32
C THR A 210 14.53 11.21 15.82
N PHE A 211 14.34 12.22 14.99
CA PHE A 211 14.13 12.01 13.56
C PHE A 211 14.89 13.01 12.68
N VAL A 212 15.58 12.49 11.67
CA VAL A 212 16.19 13.27 10.57
C VAL A 212 15.43 12.96 9.29
N LEU A 213 14.70 13.93 8.76
CA LEU A 213 13.88 13.79 7.57
C LEU A 213 14.59 14.41 6.35
N LYS A 214 14.58 13.70 5.23
CA LYS A 214 15.03 14.18 3.91
C LYS A 214 13.87 14.13 2.91
N PRO A 215 13.06 15.21 2.81
CA PRO A 215 11.97 15.29 1.84
C PRO A 215 12.50 15.38 0.41
N SER A 216 11.69 15.10 -0.60
CA SER A 216 12.15 15.25 -1.98
C SER A 216 12.55 16.70 -2.28
N GLU A 217 13.63 16.84 -3.03
CA GLU A 217 14.17 18.11 -3.50
C GLU A 217 13.24 18.83 -4.49
N LYS A 218 12.18 18.15 -4.98
CA LYS A 218 11.24 18.69 -5.96
C LYS A 218 10.07 19.45 -5.34
N ASP A 219 9.70 19.12 -4.11
CA ASP A 219 8.51 19.63 -3.43
C ASP A 219 8.63 19.59 -1.88
N PRO A 220 9.62 20.29 -1.32
CA PRO A 220 9.93 20.24 0.11
C PRO A 220 8.94 21.04 0.99
N GLY A 221 8.10 21.90 0.40
CA GLY A 221 7.38 22.95 1.12
C GLY A 221 6.40 22.41 2.16
N ALA A 222 5.64 21.37 1.80
CA ALA A 222 4.70 20.74 2.72
C ALA A 222 5.41 20.11 3.94
N ALA A 223 6.55 19.44 3.74
CA ALA A 223 7.33 18.86 4.83
C ALA A 223 7.89 19.93 5.78
N MET A 224 8.34 21.06 5.23
CA MET A 224 8.83 22.19 6.02
C MET A 224 7.71 22.85 6.85
N ALA A 225 6.53 23.06 6.27
CA ALA A 225 5.37 23.59 6.99
C ALA A 225 4.92 22.63 8.10
N LEU A 226 4.88 21.32 7.84
CA LEU A 226 4.56 20.31 8.86
C LEU A 226 5.54 20.33 10.03
N ALA A 227 6.81 20.62 9.78
CA ALA A 227 7.82 20.73 10.83
C ALA A 227 7.63 21.99 11.70
N ASP A 228 7.25 23.12 11.09
CA ASP A 228 6.84 24.34 11.82
C ASP A 228 5.61 24.05 12.71
N LEU A 229 4.59 23.38 12.16
CA LEU A 229 3.41 22.97 12.95
C LEU A 229 3.80 22.01 14.09
N ALA A 230 4.76 21.11 13.88
CA ALA A 230 5.26 20.23 14.94
C ALA A 230 5.96 21.00 16.07
N GLN A 231 6.75 22.03 15.75
CA GLN A 231 7.33 22.90 16.77
C GLN A 231 6.25 23.68 17.53
N GLN A 232 5.27 24.24 16.83
CA GLN A 232 4.13 24.92 17.45
C GLN A 232 3.30 23.97 18.32
N ALA A 233 3.25 22.68 17.98
CA ALA A 233 2.63 21.63 18.79
C ALA A 233 3.39 21.35 20.10
N GLY A 234 4.58 21.92 20.28
CA GLY A 234 5.41 21.74 21.48
C GLY A 234 6.45 20.63 21.33
N LEU A 235 6.79 20.23 20.11
CA LEU A 235 7.87 19.28 19.88
C LEU A 235 9.22 19.90 20.30
N PRO A 236 10.02 19.24 21.16
CA PRO A 236 11.29 19.80 21.60
C PRO A 236 12.30 20.01 20.47
N LYS A 237 13.18 20.99 20.66
CA LYS A 237 14.29 21.27 19.73
C LYS A 237 15.14 20.01 19.54
N GLY A 238 15.56 19.78 18.29
CA GLY A 238 16.39 18.63 17.92
C GLY A 238 15.62 17.31 17.76
N VAL A 239 14.38 17.18 18.22
CA VAL A 239 13.62 15.92 18.05
C VAL A 239 13.25 15.65 16.60
N LEU A 240 12.95 16.70 15.83
CA LEU A 240 12.79 16.66 14.38
C LEU A 240 13.80 17.62 13.73
N ASN A 241 14.57 17.11 12.77
CA ASN A 241 15.47 17.89 11.93
C ASN A 241 15.17 17.57 10.45
N ILE A 242 15.33 18.57 9.58
CA ILE A 242 15.16 18.42 8.13
C ILE A 242 16.44 18.84 7.42
N VAL A 243 16.96 17.92 6.61
CA VAL A 243 18.09 18.13 5.71
C VAL A 243 17.65 17.93 4.26
N HIS A 244 18.29 18.62 3.33
CA HIS A 244 17.92 18.61 1.91
C HIS A 244 19.07 18.12 1.06
N GLY A 245 18.77 17.57 -0.12
CA GLY A 245 19.78 17.18 -1.09
C GLY A 245 19.49 15.85 -1.76
N THR A 246 20.40 15.36 -2.58
CA THR A 246 20.16 14.18 -3.45
C THR A 246 20.91 12.95 -2.91
N HIS A 247 21.69 12.27 -3.75
CA HIS A 247 22.38 11.02 -3.42
C HIS A 247 23.43 11.19 -2.30
N GLY A 248 24.12 12.33 -2.23
CA GLY A 248 25.14 12.59 -1.22
C GLY A 248 24.58 12.53 0.21
N VAL A 249 23.50 13.26 0.47
CA VAL A 249 22.83 13.31 1.78
C VAL A 249 22.14 11.99 2.09
N VAL A 250 21.55 11.32 1.08
CA VAL A 250 21.03 9.96 1.26
C VAL A 250 22.14 9.04 1.73
N ASN A 251 23.29 8.97 1.06
CA ASN A 251 24.40 8.11 1.49
C ASN A 251 24.92 8.47 2.88
N ALA A 252 25.01 9.76 3.21
CA ALA A 252 25.38 10.21 4.55
C ALA A 252 24.43 9.65 5.62
N ILE A 253 23.11 9.64 5.38
CA ILE A 253 22.11 8.99 6.25
C ILE A 253 22.39 7.49 6.42
N LEU A 254 22.68 6.79 5.31
CA LEU A 254 22.87 5.34 5.31
C LEU A 254 24.15 4.94 6.06
N ASP A 255 25.17 5.79 6.04
CA ASP A 255 26.50 5.50 6.59
C ASP A 255 26.65 5.98 8.04
N HIS A 256 25.93 7.04 8.46
CA HIS A 256 26.15 7.68 9.76
C HIS A 256 25.98 6.69 10.93
N PRO A 257 26.93 6.62 11.89
CA PRO A 257 26.90 5.64 12.99
C PRO A 257 25.77 5.87 14.00
N ASP A 258 25.40 7.14 14.26
CA ASP A 258 24.35 7.46 15.23
C ASP A 258 22.92 7.17 14.74
N ILE A 259 22.71 6.98 13.43
CA ILE A 259 21.39 6.65 12.86
C ILE A 259 21.14 5.16 13.00
N ARG A 260 20.07 4.78 13.72
CA ARG A 260 19.76 3.39 14.08
C ARG A 260 18.78 2.71 13.14
N ALA A 261 17.92 3.48 12.49
CA ALA A 261 16.95 2.98 11.54
C ALA A 261 16.71 3.95 10.38
N VAL A 262 16.45 3.40 9.20
CA VAL A 262 16.14 4.15 7.98
C VAL A 262 14.80 3.68 7.42
N SER A 263 13.92 4.62 7.16
CA SER A 263 12.69 4.40 6.41
C SER A 263 12.76 5.11 5.07
N PHE A 264 12.53 4.38 3.99
CA PHE A 264 12.56 4.89 2.62
C PHE A 264 11.26 4.59 1.89
N VAL A 265 10.78 5.56 1.13
CA VAL A 265 9.74 5.36 0.11
C VAL A 265 10.22 5.98 -1.20
N GLY A 266 10.16 5.23 -2.30
CA GLY A 266 10.60 5.73 -3.61
C GLY A 266 10.72 4.64 -4.66
N SER A 267 11.57 4.86 -5.67
CA SER A 267 11.73 3.92 -6.79
C SER A 267 12.47 2.64 -6.40
N ASP A 268 12.31 1.58 -7.21
CA ASP A 268 13.00 0.30 -7.03
C ASP A 268 14.53 0.43 -6.98
N ALA A 269 15.11 1.19 -7.92
CA ALA A 269 16.57 1.34 -8.00
C ALA A 269 17.13 2.01 -6.73
N ALA A 270 16.50 3.10 -6.30
CA ALA A 270 16.90 3.81 -5.09
C ALA A 270 16.63 2.98 -3.83
N GLY A 271 15.49 2.29 -3.77
CA GLY A 271 15.10 1.49 -2.61
C GLY A 271 15.99 0.26 -2.40
N ARG A 272 16.46 -0.39 -3.47
CA ARG A 272 17.46 -1.47 -3.39
C ARG A 272 18.80 -0.96 -2.87
N HIS A 273 19.25 0.20 -3.35
CA HIS A 273 20.48 0.84 -2.87
C HIS A 273 20.38 1.20 -1.39
N VAL A 274 19.30 1.89 -0.98
CA VAL A 274 19.05 2.27 0.42
C VAL A 274 18.98 1.04 1.32
N TYR A 275 18.22 0.01 0.93
CA TYR A 275 18.08 -1.21 1.72
C TYR A 275 19.42 -1.90 1.92
N SER A 276 20.14 -2.18 0.83
CA SER A 276 21.41 -2.91 0.88
C SER A 276 22.49 -2.17 1.68
N ARG A 277 22.69 -0.87 1.43
CA ARG A 277 23.75 -0.08 2.09
C ARG A 277 23.48 0.16 3.58
N ALA A 278 22.26 0.52 3.96
CA ALA A 278 21.95 0.74 5.37
C ALA A 278 21.94 -0.58 6.17
N ALA A 279 21.45 -1.68 5.59
CA ALA A 279 21.49 -2.99 6.24
C ALA A 279 22.93 -3.47 6.44
N ALA A 280 23.81 -3.29 5.45
CA ALA A 280 25.24 -3.59 5.57
C ALA A 280 25.93 -2.79 6.69
N SER A 281 25.40 -1.61 7.02
CA SER A 281 25.87 -0.76 8.12
C SER A 281 25.21 -1.07 9.47
N GLY A 282 24.49 -2.20 9.58
CA GLY A 282 23.86 -2.66 10.82
C GLY A 282 22.57 -1.94 11.22
N LYS A 283 22.00 -1.10 10.34
CA LYS A 283 20.76 -0.34 10.61
C LYS A 283 19.52 -1.19 10.37
N ARG A 284 18.43 -0.93 11.10
CA ARG A 284 17.10 -1.46 10.73
C ARG A 284 16.58 -0.70 9.51
N VAL A 285 16.10 -1.40 8.49
CA VAL A 285 15.64 -0.74 7.25
C VAL A 285 14.27 -1.22 6.84
N GLN A 286 13.39 -0.26 6.55
CA GLN A 286 12.18 -0.48 5.76
C GLN A 286 12.28 0.32 4.46
N SER A 287 12.05 -0.35 3.33
CA SER A 287 12.22 0.23 2.01
C SER A 287 11.01 -0.11 1.14
N ASN A 288 10.12 0.87 0.96
CA ASN A 288 8.91 0.76 0.16
C ASN A 288 9.23 1.25 -1.25
N MET A 289 9.26 0.30 -2.18
CA MET A 289 9.69 0.51 -3.56
C MET A 289 8.50 0.71 -4.52
N GLY A 290 8.77 0.81 -5.83
CA GLY A 290 7.78 1.00 -6.88
C GLY A 290 6.81 -0.17 -7.02
N ALA A 291 5.82 -0.02 -7.89
CA ALA A 291 4.80 -1.05 -8.09
C ALA A 291 4.29 -1.14 -9.53
N LYS A 292 3.64 -2.26 -9.82
CA LYS A 292 2.80 -2.44 -11.00
C LYS A 292 1.49 -3.08 -10.55
N ASN A 293 0.49 -2.26 -10.30
CA ASN A 293 -0.76 -2.74 -9.73
C ASN A 293 -1.75 -3.12 -10.82
N HIS A 294 -2.41 -4.26 -10.62
CA HIS A 294 -3.39 -4.81 -11.53
C HIS A 294 -4.78 -4.73 -10.92
N ALA A 295 -5.75 -4.25 -11.70
CA ALA A 295 -7.18 -4.46 -11.44
C ALA A 295 -7.64 -5.66 -12.27
N VAL A 296 -8.25 -6.65 -11.62
CA VAL A 296 -8.87 -7.78 -12.33
C VAL A 296 -10.36 -7.51 -12.43
N VAL A 297 -10.88 -7.48 -13.65
CA VAL A 297 -12.28 -7.20 -13.97
C VAL A 297 -12.94 -8.49 -14.42
N LEU A 298 -13.93 -8.95 -13.66
CA LEU A 298 -14.71 -10.14 -13.99
C LEU A 298 -15.90 -9.79 -14.90
N PRO A 299 -16.42 -10.75 -15.69
CA PRO A 299 -17.54 -10.50 -16.60
C PRO A 299 -18.81 -9.97 -15.93
N ASP A 300 -19.02 -10.32 -14.65
CA ASP A 300 -20.18 -9.97 -13.84
C ASP A 300 -20.02 -8.65 -13.05
N ALA A 301 -18.85 -7.99 -13.15
CA ALA A 301 -18.62 -6.72 -12.49
C ALA A 301 -19.56 -5.61 -13.05
N ASP A 302 -19.94 -4.68 -12.18
CA ASP A 302 -20.73 -3.51 -12.56
C ASP A 302 -19.88 -2.58 -13.45
N VAL A 303 -20.42 -2.19 -14.61
CA VAL A 303 -19.65 -1.43 -15.62
C VAL A 303 -19.29 -0.04 -15.12
N ASP A 304 -20.29 0.71 -14.64
CA ASP A 304 -20.13 2.10 -14.29
C ASP A 304 -19.21 2.28 -13.07
N ALA A 305 -19.42 1.47 -12.03
CA ALA A 305 -18.58 1.49 -10.84
C ALA A 305 -17.13 1.07 -11.15
N THR A 306 -16.94 0.04 -11.98
CA THR A 306 -15.60 -0.45 -12.35
C THR A 306 -14.84 0.57 -13.17
N VAL A 307 -15.48 1.14 -14.20
CA VAL A 307 -14.87 2.14 -15.08
C VAL A 307 -14.48 3.38 -14.27
N LYS A 308 -15.37 3.88 -13.41
CA LYS A 308 -15.08 5.01 -12.52
C LYS A 308 -13.91 4.73 -11.60
N ALA A 309 -13.85 3.54 -11.00
CA ALA A 309 -12.76 3.14 -10.11
C ALA A 309 -11.42 3.04 -10.86
N ILE A 310 -11.40 2.42 -12.04
CA ILE A 310 -10.19 2.29 -12.87
C ILE A 310 -9.71 3.66 -13.33
N ALA A 311 -10.60 4.51 -13.87
CA ALA A 311 -10.23 5.84 -14.35
C ALA A 311 -9.62 6.70 -13.22
N GLY A 312 -10.27 6.74 -12.05
CA GLY A 312 -9.75 7.47 -10.89
C GLY A 312 -8.42 6.90 -10.36
N ALA A 313 -8.25 5.58 -10.39
CA ALA A 313 -7.04 4.92 -9.90
C ALA A 313 -5.86 4.98 -10.89
N ALA A 314 -6.12 5.04 -12.19
CA ALA A 314 -5.08 5.08 -13.22
C ALA A 314 -4.61 6.51 -13.51
N PHE A 315 -5.53 7.47 -13.56
CA PHE A 315 -5.25 8.82 -14.06
C PHE A 315 -5.18 9.88 -12.96
N GLY A 316 -5.77 9.63 -11.77
CA GLY A 316 -5.71 10.55 -10.64
C GLY A 316 -4.28 10.87 -10.21
N ALA A 317 -4.02 12.12 -9.79
CA ALA A 317 -2.68 12.66 -9.58
C ALA A 317 -1.70 12.42 -10.76
N ALA A 318 -2.22 12.45 -12.00
CA ALA A 318 -1.49 12.12 -13.23
C ALA A 318 -0.82 10.73 -13.20
N GLY A 319 -1.42 9.75 -12.50
CA GLY A 319 -0.87 8.40 -12.39
C GLY A 319 0.48 8.30 -11.65
N GLN A 320 0.95 9.38 -11.02
CA GLN A 320 2.22 9.44 -10.27
C GLN A 320 2.07 8.83 -8.87
N ARG A 321 1.47 7.64 -8.78
CA ARG A 321 1.20 6.94 -7.51
C ARG A 321 1.74 5.52 -7.62
N CYS A 322 2.52 5.08 -6.63
CA CYS A 322 2.87 3.66 -6.50
C CYS A 322 1.64 2.77 -6.28
N MET A 323 0.50 3.36 -5.87
CA MET A 323 -0.77 2.65 -5.76
C MET A 323 -1.67 2.77 -7.00
N ALA A 324 -1.24 3.46 -8.07
CA ALA A 324 -2.03 3.61 -9.29
C ALA A 324 -2.29 2.25 -9.95
N ILE A 325 -3.51 2.04 -10.44
CA ILE A 325 -3.81 0.91 -11.31
C ILE A 325 -3.24 1.22 -12.68
N SER A 326 -2.14 0.56 -13.03
CA SER A 326 -1.44 0.74 -14.32
C SER A 326 -1.70 -0.41 -15.29
N ALA A 327 -2.32 -1.49 -14.82
CA ALA A 327 -2.80 -2.59 -15.64
C ALA A 327 -4.23 -2.99 -15.24
N ALA A 328 -5.13 -3.11 -16.22
CA ALA A 328 -6.46 -3.68 -16.03
C ALA A 328 -6.54 -5.00 -16.83
N VAL A 329 -6.93 -6.09 -16.16
CA VAL A 329 -7.05 -7.43 -16.73
C VAL A 329 -8.53 -7.76 -16.86
N PHE A 330 -9.04 -7.76 -18.09
CA PHE A 330 -10.43 -8.06 -18.40
C PHE A 330 -10.59 -9.55 -18.70
N VAL A 331 -11.31 -10.24 -17.81
CA VAL A 331 -11.61 -11.67 -17.94
C VAL A 331 -12.81 -11.82 -18.87
N GLY A 332 -12.69 -12.69 -19.88
CA GLY A 332 -13.76 -12.94 -20.85
C GLY A 332 -13.88 -11.87 -21.95
N GLY A 333 -12.90 -10.96 -22.05
CA GLY A 333 -12.77 -9.97 -23.14
C GLY A 333 -12.93 -8.52 -22.70
N PHE A 334 -12.34 -7.60 -23.47
CA PHE A 334 -12.33 -6.15 -23.19
C PHE A 334 -13.48 -5.38 -23.85
N GLU A 335 -14.16 -5.95 -24.84
CA GLU A 335 -15.06 -5.21 -25.73
C GLU A 335 -16.19 -4.47 -24.99
N ARG A 336 -16.81 -5.09 -23.97
CA ARG A 336 -17.86 -4.47 -23.13
C ARG A 336 -17.36 -3.21 -22.38
N TRP A 337 -16.08 -3.14 -22.09
CA TRP A 337 -15.47 -2.14 -21.22
C TRP A 337 -14.80 -1.01 -22.00
N ARG A 338 -14.51 -1.25 -23.29
CA ARG A 338 -13.67 -0.38 -24.12
C ARG A 338 -14.21 1.03 -24.20
N GLU A 339 -15.38 1.23 -24.80
CA GLU A 339 -15.93 2.58 -24.98
C GLU A 339 -16.26 3.27 -23.65
N PRO A 340 -16.90 2.62 -22.65
CA PRO A 340 -17.11 3.23 -21.35
C PRO A 340 -15.81 3.74 -20.69
N LEU A 341 -14.74 2.95 -20.76
CA LEU A 341 -13.44 3.34 -20.21
C LEU A 341 -12.78 4.48 -20.99
N LEU A 342 -12.84 4.44 -22.33
CA LEU A 342 -12.29 5.50 -23.17
C LEU A 342 -13.03 6.81 -22.98
N GLU A 343 -14.36 6.78 -22.85
CA GLU A 343 -15.18 7.97 -22.60
C GLU A 343 -14.86 8.56 -21.21
N ALA A 344 -14.78 7.72 -20.19
CA ALA A 344 -14.36 8.15 -18.86
C ALA A 344 -12.96 8.79 -18.88
N ALA A 345 -12.01 8.21 -19.63
CA ALA A 345 -10.67 8.77 -19.76
C ALA A 345 -10.63 10.10 -20.55
N ARG A 346 -11.38 10.21 -21.65
CA ARG A 346 -11.46 11.44 -22.48
C ARG A 346 -12.14 12.60 -21.76
N SER A 347 -13.09 12.29 -20.88
CA SER A 347 -13.81 13.32 -20.11
C SER A 347 -12.94 14.03 -19.06
N LEU A 348 -11.79 13.46 -18.69
CA LEU A 348 -10.89 14.05 -17.70
C LEU A 348 -10.22 15.30 -18.23
N LYS A 349 -10.37 16.41 -17.50
CA LYS A 349 -9.78 17.69 -17.85
C LYS A 349 -8.33 17.77 -17.38
N VAL A 350 -7.40 17.89 -18.34
CA VAL A 350 -5.98 18.18 -18.08
C VAL A 350 -5.80 19.69 -17.95
N ASP A 351 -5.29 20.17 -16.82
CA ASP A 351 -5.03 21.59 -16.57
C ASP A 351 -4.00 21.76 -15.43
N GLY A 352 -3.61 22.99 -15.11
CA GLY A 352 -2.84 23.25 -13.89
C GLY A 352 -3.59 22.73 -12.65
N GLY A 353 -2.94 21.96 -11.77
CA GLY A 353 -3.63 21.33 -10.62
C GLY A 353 -4.31 22.30 -9.64
N PHE A 354 -3.93 23.58 -9.68
CA PHE A 354 -4.56 24.66 -8.91
C PHE A 354 -5.76 25.31 -9.62
N GLU A 355 -6.07 24.93 -10.86
CA GLU A 355 -7.25 25.41 -11.58
C GLU A 355 -8.52 24.68 -11.12
N PRO A 356 -9.63 25.40 -10.94
CA PRO A 356 -10.92 24.78 -10.66
C PRO A 356 -11.34 23.79 -11.76
N GLY A 357 -11.76 22.60 -11.34
CA GLY A 357 -12.25 21.55 -12.24
C GLY A 357 -11.16 20.80 -13.01
N ALA A 358 -9.87 20.97 -12.68
CA ALA A 358 -8.82 20.09 -13.18
C ALA A 358 -8.96 18.68 -12.60
N ASP A 359 -8.93 17.66 -13.45
CA ASP A 359 -8.94 16.24 -13.03
C ASP A 359 -7.53 15.64 -13.06
N VAL A 360 -6.69 16.12 -14.00
CA VAL A 360 -5.32 15.63 -14.19
C VAL A 360 -4.35 16.82 -14.24
N GLY A 361 -3.43 16.87 -13.29
CA GLY A 361 -2.36 17.86 -13.24
C GLY A 361 -1.15 17.51 -14.12
N PRO A 362 -0.11 18.36 -14.17
CA PRO A 362 1.15 18.05 -14.85
C PRO A 362 1.95 16.93 -14.17
N MET A 363 2.82 16.30 -14.94
CA MET A 363 3.92 15.45 -14.46
C MET A 363 4.95 16.30 -13.70
N ILE A 364 5.62 15.74 -12.70
CA ILE A 364 6.50 16.50 -11.79
C ILE A 364 7.67 17.23 -12.48
N SER A 365 8.16 16.73 -13.61
CA SER A 365 9.35 17.30 -14.27
C SER A 365 9.38 16.97 -15.76
N PRO A 366 10.08 17.76 -16.60
CA PRO A 366 10.24 17.47 -18.03
C PRO A 366 10.83 16.09 -18.30
N GLN A 367 11.75 15.63 -17.44
CA GLN A 367 12.37 14.30 -17.55
C GLN A 367 11.36 13.18 -17.28
N ALA A 368 10.40 13.40 -16.36
CA ALA A 368 9.35 12.44 -16.08
C ALA A 368 8.34 12.36 -17.25
N LEU A 369 7.99 13.51 -17.83
CA LEU A 369 7.17 13.57 -19.04
C LEU A 369 7.84 12.83 -20.20
N ALA A 370 9.09 13.18 -20.53
CA ALA A 370 9.84 12.57 -21.63
C ALA A 370 10.01 11.04 -21.45
N ARG A 371 10.23 10.58 -20.21
CA ARG A 371 10.30 9.14 -19.91
C ARG A 371 8.96 8.46 -20.17
N ALA A 372 7.85 9.04 -19.72
CA ALA A 372 6.53 8.46 -19.92
C ALA A 372 6.17 8.41 -21.43
N GLU A 373 6.39 9.50 -22.16
CA GLU A 373 6.19 9.56 -23.62
C GLU A 373 7.07 8.54 -24.36
N GLY A 374 8.32 8.37 -23.93
CA GLY A 374 9.24 7.37 -24.46
C GLY A 374 8.75 5.93 -24.26
N ILE A 375 8.21 5.61 -23.08
CA ILE A 375 7.64 4.27 -22.81
C ILE A 375 6.38 4.03 -23.65
N ILE A 376 5.52 5.05 -23.81
CA ILE A 376 4.33 4.97 -24.68
C ILE A 376 4.78 4.68 -26.12
N ALA A 377 5.69 5.49 -26.66
CA ALA A 377 6.18 5.35 -28.03
C ALA A 377 6.83 3.97 -28.28
N LYS A 378 7.67 3.51 -27.34
CA LYS A 378 8.29 2.20 -27.40
C LYS A 378 7.26 1.08 -27.40
N SER A 379 6.24 1.17 -26.55
CA SER A 379 5.19 0.14 -26.47
C SER A 379 4.37 0.05 -27.76
N VAL A 380 4.07 1.18 -28.39
CA VAL A 380 3.43 1.20 -29.72
C VAL A 380 4.32 0.55 -30.77
N SER A 381 5.63 0.83 -30.76
CA SER A 381 6.58 0.17 -31.69
C SER A 381 6.72 -1.33 -31.45
N GLU A 382 6.48 -1.80 -30.23
CA GLU A 382 6.47 -3.21 -29.85
C GLU A 382 5.13 -3.91 -30.18
N GLY A 383 4.14 -3.18 -30.72
CA GLY A 383 2.86 -3.75 -31.19
C GLY A 383 1.65 -3.45 -30.29
N ALA A 384 1.79 -2.64 -29.24
CA ALA A 384 0.65 -2.21 -28.45
C ALA A 384 -0.29 -1.30 -29.27
N GLN A 385 -1.59 -1.48 -29.11
CA GLN A 385 -2.60 -0.61 -29.71
C GLN A 385 -2.80 0.62 -28.85
N LEU A 386 -2.62 1.81 -29.43
CA LEU A 386 -2.89 3.08 -28.76
C LEU A 386 -4.35 3.47 -28.95
N LEU A 387 -5.18 3.23 -27.94
CA LEU A 387 -6.63 3.49 -28.00
C LEU A 387 -6.97 4.93 -27.61
N LEU A 388 -6.17 5.53 -26.73
CA LEU A 388 -6.23 6.94 -26.40
C LEU A 388 -4.80 7.45 -26.27
N ASP A 389 -4.45 8.48 -27.03
CA ASP A 389 -3.14 9.12 -27.00
C ASP A 389 -3.19 10.40 -26.16
N GLY A 390 -2.57 10.37 -24.99
CA GLY A 390 -2.44 11.53 -24.12
C GLY A 390 -1.22 12.41 -24.39
N ARG A 391 -0.37 12.08 -25.39
CA ARG A 391 0.84 12.83 -25.68
C ARG A 391 0.53 14.15 -26.39
N GLY A 392 1.44 15.12 -26.26
CA GLY A 392 1.32 16.41 -26.94
C GLY A 392 0.16 17.29 -26.47
N VAL A 393 -0.42 17.00 -25.29
CA VAL A 393 -1.45 17.84 -24.69
C VAL A 393 -0.87 19.22 -24.39
N SER A 394 -1.50 20.25 -24.95
CA SER A 394 -1.14 21.65 -24.72
C SER A 394 -2.26 22.34 -23.97
N VAL A 395 -1.94 22.89 -22.80
CA VAL A 395 -2.86 23.72 -22.02
C VAL A 395 -2.54 25.19 -22.33
N PRO A 396 -3.41 25.96 -23.02
CA PRO A 396 -3.07 27.30 -23.52
C PRO A 396 -2.59 28.29 -22.46
N LYS A 397 -3.11 28.19 -21.23
CA LYS A 397 -2.67 29.02 -20.09
C LYS A 397 -1.23 28.69 -19.65
N TYR A 398 -0.78 27.48 -19.91
CA TYR A 398 0.44 26.87 -19.37
C TYR A 398 1.25 26.17 -20.48
N PRO A 399 1.70 26.90 -21.52
CA PRO A 399 2.30 26.29 -22.71
C PRO A 399 3.63 25.56 -22.45
N ARG A 400 4.25 25.78 -21.29
CA ARG A 400 5.50 25.11 -20.87
C ARG A 400 5.26 23.98 -19.85
N GLY A 401 4.02 23.72 -19.45
CA GLY A 401 3.73 22.74 -18.42
C GLY A 401 3.99 21.30 -18.87
N ASN A 402 4.32 20.44 -17.90
CA ASN A 402 4.66 19.05 -18.14
C ASN A 402 3.40 18.18 -18.31
N PHE A 403 2.52 18.48 -19.27
CA PHE A 403 1.23 17.81 -19.40
C PHE A 403 1.31 16.49 -20.16
N LEU A 404 0.73 15.46 -19.58
CA LEU A 404 0.46 14.17 -20.22
C LEU A 404 -1.00 13.83 -19.93
N GLY A 405 -1.80 13.65 -20.98
CA GLY A 405 -3.19 13.26 -20.86
C GLY A 405 -3.35 11.77 -20.53
N PRO A 406 -4.58 11.36 -20.14
CA PRO A 406 -4.93 9.95 -20.02
C PRO A 406 -4.58 9.19 -21.30
N THR A 407 -3.80 8.11 -21.15
CA THR A 407 -3.37 7.24 -22.26
C THR A 407 -3.85 5.82 -21.98
N VAL A 408 -4.49 5.19 -22.96
CA VAL A 408 -4.98 3.81 -22.86
C VAL A 408 -4.33 2.96 -23.94
N LEU A 409 -3.63 1.91 -23.53
CA LEU A 409 -2.99 0.93 -24.39
C LEU A 409 -3.73 -0.40 -24.30
N ALA A 410 -3.98 -1.06 -25.43
CA ALA A 410 -4.51 -2.42 -25.49
C ALA A 410 -3.58 -3.34 -26.29
N GLY A 411 -3.85 -4.65 -26.27
CA GLY A 411 -2.99 -5.63 -26.94
C GLY A 411 -1.57 -5.71 -26.37
N VAL A 412 -1.38 -5.29 -25.12
CA VAL A 412 -0.07 -5.26 -24.48
C VAL A 412 0.29 -6.66 -24.00
N ALA A 413 1.45 -7.16 -24.40
CA ALA A 413 1.99 -8.42 -23.89
C ALA A 413 2.89 -8.19 -22.65
N PRO A 414 3.05 -9.19 -21.76
CA PRO A 414 3.94 -9.06 -20.60
C PRO A 414 5.40 -8.71 -20.92
N GLY A 415 5.85 -8.98 -22.16
CA GLY A 415 7.17 -8.62 -22.66
C GLY A 415 7.29 -7.20 -23.23
N MET A 416 6.25 -6.36 -23.13
CA MET A 416 6.31 -4.98 -23.65
C MET A 416 6.73 -3.98 -22.55
N ALA A 417 7.30 -2.85 -22.98
CA ALA A 417 7.83 -1.80 -22.11
C ALA A 417 6.77 -1.26 -21.13
N ALA A 418 5.58 -0.90 -21.61
CA ALA A 418 4.50 -0.39 -20.76
C ALA A 418 3.98 -1.43 -19.75
N TYR A 419 4.24 -2.72 -19.91
CA TYR A 419 3.93 -3.72 -18.88
C TYR A 419 5.08 -3.88 -17.88
N ARG A 420 6.31 -4.07 -18.35
CA ARG A 420 7.49 -4.32 -17.50
C ARG A 420 7.91 -3.12 -16.67
N GLU A 421 7.80 -1.93 -17.24
CA GLU A 421 8.29 -0.70 -16.63
C GLU A 421 7.15 0.02 -15.89
N GLU A 422 7.47 0.57 -14.71
CA GLU A 422 6.59 1.52 -14.03
C GLU A 422 6.68 2.87 -14.77
N VAL A 423 5.63 3.18 -15.54
CA VAL A 423 5.54 4.43 -16.32
C VAL A 423 5.47 5.64 -15.40
N PHE A 424 4.77 5.50 -14.27
CA PHE A 424 4.55 6.55 -13.28
C PHE A 424 3.93 7.83 -13.87
N GLY A 425 2.97 7.62 -14.77
CA GLY A 425 2.19 8.65 -15.47
C GLY A 425 0.76 8.15 -15.72
N PRO A 426 -0.14 8.95 -16.31
CA PRO A 426 -1.55 8.61 -16.51
C PRO A 426 -1.73 7.65 -17.69
N VAL A 427 -1.12 6.46 -17.59
CA VAL A 427 -1.10 5.43 -18.63
C VAL A 427 -1.67 4.13 -18.08
N LEU A 428 -2.75 3.66 -18.70
CA LEU A 428 -3.40 2.40 -18.38
C LEU A 428 -3.16 1.37 -19.48
N VAL A 429 -2.71 0.19 -19.09
CA VAL A 429 -2.59 -0.97 -19.96
C VAL A 429 -3.80 -1.89 -19.78
N CYS A 430 -4.54 -2.18 -20.84
CA CYS A 430 -5.65 -3.11 -20.88
C CYS A 430 -5.18 -4.47 -21.42
N LEU A 431 -5.40 -5.51 -20.62
CA LEU A 431 -5.02 -6.90 -20.89
C LEU A 431 -6.28 -7.75 -20.98
N GLU A 432 -6.28 -8.74 -21.86
CA GLU A 432 -7.40 -9.66 -22.04
C GLU A 432 -6.98 -11.08 -21.70
N VAL A 433 -7.86 -11.81 -21.01
CA VAL A 433 -7.66 -13.22 -20.69
C VAL A 433 -8.95 -13.99 -20.94
N GLY A 434 -8.87 -15.12 -21.65
CA GLY A 434 -10.04 -15.91 -22.07
C GLY A 434 -10.83 -16.54 -20.93
N GLY A 435 -10.28 -16.61 -19.71
CA GLY A 435 -10.98 -17.11 -18.52
C GLY A 435 -10.24 -16.79 -17.23
N ALA A 436 -10.95 -16.86 -16.09
CA ALA A 436 -10.42 -16.49 -14.78
C ALA A 436 -9.17 -17.32 -14.36
N ARG A 437 -9.04 -18.56 -14.86
CA ARG A 437 -7.85 -19.42 -14.66
C ARG A 437 -6.60 -18.87 -15.37
N HIS A 438 -6.74 -18.31 -16.58
CA HIS A 438 -5.64 -17.68 -17.32
C HIS A 438 -5.16 -16.38 -16.65
N CYS A 439 -6.07 -15.64 -15.99
CA CYS A 439 -5.74 -14.46 -15.18
C CYS A 439 -4.71 -14.76 -14.07
N ARG A 440 -4.83 -15.93 -13.40
CA ARG A 440 -3.89 -16.35 -12.34
C ARG A 440 -2.48 -16.62 -12.88
N ALA A 441 -2.33 -17.06 -14.13
CA ALA A 441 -1.03 -17.30 -14.77
C ALA A 441 -0.39 -15.98 -15.26
N CYS A 442 -1.17 -15.07 -15.84
CA CYS A 442 -0.70 -13.76 -16.32
C CYS A 442 -0.24 -12.81 -15.20
N LEU A 443 -0.74 -12.99 -13.97
CA LEU A 443 -0.34 -12.22 -12.78
C LEU A 443 0.92 -12.76 -12.07
N ARG A 444 1.39 -13.98 -12.40
CA ARG A 444 2.52 -14.63 -11.71
C ARG A 444 3.94 -14.16 -12.10
N PRO A 445 4.23 -13.57 -13.28
CA PRO A 445 5.62 -13.26 -13.64
C PRO A 445 6.08 -11.83 -13.29
N HIS A 446 5.25 -10.94 -12.71
CA HIS A 446 5.68 -9.56 -12.50
C HIS A 446 6.39 -9.36 -11.14
N PRO A 447 7.68 -8.95 -11.11
CA PRO A 447 8.47 -8.83 -9.88
C PRO A 447 8.01 -7.72 -8.92
N THR A 448 7.05 -6.88 -9.32
CA THR A 448 6.55 -5.71 -8.54
C THR A 448 5.04 -5.70 -8.32
N LEU A 449 4.36 -6.84 -8.50
CA LEU A 449 2.91 -6.95 -8.37
C LEU A 449 2.44 -6.58 -6.94
N ARG A 450 1.58 -5.56 -6.80
CA ARG A 450 0.76 -5.33 -5.60
C ARG A 450 -0.71 -5.28 -6.02
N LEU A 451 -1.48 -6.29 -5.64
CA LEU A 451 -2.92 -6.35 -5.90
C LEU A 451 -3.68 -5.60 -4.80
N PRO A 452 -4.72 -4.81 -5.12
CA PRO A 452 -5.81 -4.58 -4.18
C PRO A 452 -6.56 -5.91 -4.01
N ALA A 453 -6.44 -6.53 -2.84
CA ALA A 453 -6.90 -7.89 -2.60
C ALA A 453 -8.42 -7.97 -2.34
N PRO A 454 -9.11 -9.04 -2.78
CA PRO A 454 -9.67 -10.02 -1.87
C PRO A 454 -8.54 -10.97 -1.45
N ALA A 455 -8.36 -11.12 -0.14
CA ALA A 455 -7.19 -11.71 0.52
C ALA A 455 -6.48 -12.85 -0.23
N ARG A 456 -5.25 -12.60 -0.70
CA ARG A 456 -4.21 -13.64 -0.89
C ARG A 456 -3.11 -13.37 0.13
N SER A 457 -2.94 -14.27 1.07
CA SER A 457 -2.02 -14.11 2.20
C SER A 457 -0.66 -14.77 1.90
N SER A 458 0.13 -14.28 0.94
CA SER A 458 1.56 -14.67 0.90
C SER A 458 2.34 -13.89 1.96
N ASN A 459 2.07 -14.23 3.22
CA ASN A 459 2.46 -13.43 4.39
C ASN A 459 3.64 -14.02 5.17
N LYS A 460 4.31 -15.06 4.63
CA LYS A 460 5.35 -15.84 5.34
C LYS A 460 4.87 -16.34 6.71
N LEU A 461 3.56 -16.56 6.89
CA LEU A 461 3.03 -17.09 8.14
C LEU A 461 3.49 -18.53 8.30
N SER A 462 3.80 -18.94 9.53
CA SER A 462 4.28 -20.30 9.83
C SER A 462 3.70 -20.81 11.14
N GLY A 463 3.76 -22.12 11.36
CA GLY A 463 3.20 -22.78 12.55
C GLY A 463 2.09 -23.76 12.18
N THR A 464 1.31 -24.20 13.17
CA THR A 464 0.21 -25.16 12.96
C THR A 464 -1.15 -24.46 12.91
N LEU A 465 -2.10 -25.03 12.18
CA LEU A 465 -3.49 -24.55 12.18
C LEU A 465 -4.17 -24.92 13.50
N ASN A 466 -4.65 -23.92 14.24
CA ASN A 466 -5.25 -24.15 15.56
C ASN A 466 -6.71 -24.65 15.42
N PRO A 467 -7.03 -25.86 15.93
CA PRO A 467 -8.37 -26.43 15.83
C PRO A 467 -9.44 -25.65 16.61
N ALA A 468 -9.07 -24.92 17.67
CA ALA A 468 -10.00 -24.13 18.48
C ALA A 468 -10.58 -22.92 17.72
N LEU A 469 -9.94 -22.50 16.62
CA LEU A 469 -10.39 -21.36 15.82
C LEU A 469 -11.69 -21.63 15.06
N GLY A 470 -12.09 -22.90 14.91
CA GLY A 470 -13.35 -23.27 14.28
C GLY A 470 -14.58 -22.60 14.93
N PHE A 471 -14.60 -22.52 16.27
CA PHE A 471 -15.69 -21.84 16.99
C PHE A 471 -15.59 -20.32 16.89
N ALA A 472 -14.38 -19.77 16.99
CA ALA A 472 -14.14 -18.32 16.91
C ALA A 472 -14.49 -17.75 15.52
N TRP A 473 -14.37 -18.58 14.48
CA TRP A 473 -14.62 -18.19 13.09
C TRP A 473 -15.89 -18.80 12.49
N ALA A 474 -16.86 -19.20 13.31
CA ALA A 474 -18.09 -19.83 12.85
C ALA A 474 -18.89 -19.00 11.83
N GLN A 475 -18.66 -17.68 11.76
CA GLN A 475 -19.31 -16.76 10.82
C GLN A 475 -18.51 -16.49 9.53
N MET A 476 -17.32 -17.06 9.38
CA MET A 476 -16.43 -16.77 8.26
C MET A 476 -16.95 -17.40 6.96
N GLU A 477 -16.98 -16.61 5.88
CA GLU A 477 -17.42 -17.08 4.55
C GLU A 477 -16.25 -17.40 3.61
N ALA A 478 -15.09 -16.81 3.81
CA ALA A 478 -13.90 -17.09 3.00
C ALA A 478 -12.64 -17.04 3.85
N LEU A 479 -11.77 -18.04 3.71
CA LEU A 479 -10.46 -18.12 4.34
C LEU A 479 -9.40 -18.46 3.31
N SER A 480 -8.43 -17.56 3.10
CA SER A 480 -7.26 -17.84 2.27
C SER A 480 -5.99 -17.70 3.10
N LEU A 481 -5.33 -18.83 3.29
CA LEU A 481 -4.02 -19.02 3.93
C LEU A 481 -3.01 -19.67 2.95
N GLY A 482 -3.30 -19.63 1.65
CA GLY A 482 -2.46 -20.24 0.62
C GLY A 482 -1.11 -19.52 0.45
N GLY A 483 -0.05 -20.27 0.15
CA GLY A 483 1.30 -19.73 -0.08
C GLY A 483 2.01 -19.23 1.18
N ASN A 484 1.88 -19.97 2.28
CA ASN A 484 2.55 -19.73 3.56
C ASN A 484 3.44 -20.93 3.95
N GLY A 485 3.95 -20.94 5.18
CA GLY A 485 4.75 -22.02 5.77
C GLY A 485 4.02 -22.76 6.89
N PHE A 486 2.70 -22.95 6.79
CA PHE A 486 1.96 -23.73 7.79
C PHE A 486 2.32 -25.21 7.71
N THR A 487 2.41 -25.88 8.86
CA THR A 487 2.81 -27.28 9.04
C THR A 487 1.80 -28.04 9.89
N GLY A 488 1.85 -29.38 9.88
CA GLY A 488 0.99 -30.21 10.72
C GLY A 488 -0.40 -30.48 10.11
N PRO A 489 -1.30 -31.13 10.86
CA PRO A 489 -2.57 -31.63 10.33
C PRO A 489 -3.60 -30.54 10.06
N LEU A 490 -4.48 -30.85 9.10
CA LEU A 490 -5.72 -30.12 8.90
C LEU A 490 -6.61 -30.30 10.15
N PRO A 491 -7.13 -29.22 10.74
CA PRO A 491 -7.91 -29.30 11.97
C PRO A 491 -9.35 -29.78 11.70
N GLY A 492 -9.71 -30.98 12.18
CA GLY A 492 -11.10 -31.47 12.13
C GLY A 492 -12.10 -30.55 12.84
N GLY A 493 -11.66 -29.84 13.90
CA GLY A 493 -12.48 -28.88 14.65
C GLY A 493 -13.01 -27.69 13.83
N TRP A 494 -12.47 -27.48 12.62
CA TRP A 494 -12.98 -26.48 11.68
C TRP A 494 -14.35 -26.81 11.08
N GLN A 495 -14.89 -28.00 11.33
CA GLN A 495 -16.30 -28.36 11.05
C GLN A 495 -17.33 -27.35 11.59
N ALA A 496 -16.96 -26.55 12.58
CA ALA A 496 -17.80 -25.50 13.14
C ALA A 496 -18.03 -24.29 12.20
N MET A 497 -17.21 -24.12 11.16
CA MET A 497 -17.29 -23.00 10.20
C MET A 497 -18.33 -23.23 9.09
N ARG A 498 -19.58 -23.54 9.45
CA ARG A 498 -20.62 -23.98 8.51
C ARG A 498 -21.02 -22.96 7.42
N LYS A 499 -20.65 -21.69 7.59
CA LYS A 499 -20.88 -20.61 6.61
C LYS A 499 -19.76 -20.47 5.57
N LEU A 500 -18.68 -21.22 5.72
CA LEU A 500 -17.52 -21.11 4.84
C LEU A 500 -17.89 -21.55 3.41
N LYS A 501 -17.64 -20.66 2.45
CA LYS A 501 -17.88 -20.86 1.01
C LYS A 501 -16.57 -21.07 0.26
N SER A 502 -15.46 -20.48 0.71
CA SER A 502 -14.15 -20.63 0.09
C SER A 502 -13.08 -20.90 1.15
N LEU A 503 -12.32 -21.96 0.95
CA LEU A 503 -11.17 -22.33 1.76
C LEU A 503 -9.95 -22.59 0.88
N ASP A 504 -8.90 -21.79 1.06
CA ASP A 504 -7.63 -21.93 0.35
C ASP A 504 -6.49 -22.10 1.36
N LEU A 505 -5.95 -23.32 1.43
CA LEU A 505 -4.76 -23.69 2.22
C LEU A 505 -3.62 -24.19 1.31
N SER A 506 -3.70 -23.89 0.02
CA SER A 506 -2.74 -24.37 -0.98
C SER A 506 -1.30 -23.93 -0.67
N ARG A 507 -0.31 -24.68 -1.14
CA ARG A 507 1.12 -24.31 -1.12
C ARG A 507 1.62 -23.97 0.29
N ASN A 508 1.40 -24.91 1.20
CA ASN A 508 1.95 -24.91 2.55
C ASN A 508 2.77 -26.21 2.76
N ALA A 509 3.11 -26.53 4.01
CA ALA A 509 3.73 -27.81 4.40
C ALA A 509 2.80 -28.61 5.32
N LEU A 510 1.47 -28.49 5.12
CA LEU A 510 0.46 -29.22 5.90
C LEU A 510 0.55 -30.71 5.61
N SER A 511 0.34 -31.54 6.63
CA SER A 511 0.63 -32.99 6.59
C SER A 511 -0.41 -33.81 7.34
N GLY A 512 -0.61 -35.08 6.98
CA GLY A 512 -1.61 -35.94 7.63
C GLY A 512 -2.91 -36.03 6.83
N PRO A 513 -3.94 -36.72 7.37
CA PRO A 513 -5.16 -37.04 6.62
C PRO A 513 -6.08 -35.85 6.38
N LEU A 514 -6.87 -35.96 5.31
CA LEU A 514 -8.03 -35.12 5.08
C LEU A 514 -9.10 -35.41 6.15
N PRO A 515 -9.64 -34.39 6.85
CA PRO A 515 -10.59 -34.59 7.94
C PRO A 515 -12.00 -34.95 7.43
N PRO A 516 -12.53 -36.13 7.77
CA PRO A 516 -13.91 -36.51 7.41
C PRO A 516 -14.98 -35.56 7.98
N GLU A 517 -14.69 -34.92 9.12
CA GLU A 517 -15.57 -33.98 9.80
C GLU A 517 -15.90 -32.74 8.96
N TRP A 518 -15.07 -32.40 7.97
CA TRP A 518 -15.34 -31.29 7.05
C TRP A 518 -16.54 -31.53 6.13
N SER A 519 -17.09 -32.75 6.10
CA SER A 519 -18.42 -33.04 5.53
C SER A 519 -19.54 -32.13 6.10
N ALA A 520 -19.35 -31.56 7.29
CA ALA A 520 -20.26 -30.57 7.88
C ALA A 520 -20.25 -29.19 7.19
N LEU A 521 -19.28 -28.89 6.32
CA LEU A 521 -19.11 -27.61 5.63
C LEU A 521 -19.95 -27.54 4.34
N THR A 522 -21.25 -27.80 4.44
CA THR A 522 -22.14 -27.94 3.28
C THR A 522 -22.34 -26.67 2.45
N SER A 523 -21.91 -25.50 2.94
CA SER A 523 -21.90 -24.24 2.19
C SER A 523 -20.66 -24.05 1.31
N LEU A 524 -19.67 -24.95 1.41
CA LEU A 524 -18.37 -24.81 0.76
C LEU A 524 -18.51 -25.01 -0.76
N ARG A 525 -18.07 -24.00 -1.51
CA ARG A 525 -18.05 -23.97 -2.98
C ARG A 525 -16.65 -24.16 -3.53
N GLN A 526 -15.63 -23.74 -2.79
CA GLN A 526 -14.23 -23.88 -3.21
C GLN A 526 -13.37 -24.42 -2.07
N LEU A 527 -12.60 -25.46 -2.37
CA LEU A 527 -11.63 -26.08 -1.49
C LEU A 527 -10.30 -26.30 -2.21
N LEU A 528 -9.28 -25.50 -1.87
CA LEU A 528 -7.95 -25.57 -2.46
C LEU A 528 -6.94 -26.04 -1.40
N LEU A 529 -6.41 -27.24 -1.59
CA LEU A 529 -5.40 -27.88 -0.73
C LEU A 529 -4.15 -28.31 -1.52
N ASP A 530 -3.99 -27.84 -2.77
CA ASP A 530 -2.90 -28.22 -3.65
C ASP A 530 -1.51 -27.86 -3.10
N GLY A 531 -0.49 -28.66 -3.42
CA GLY A 531 0.90 -28.39 -3.07
C GLY A 531 1.18 -28.42 -1.56
N ASN A 532 0.71 -29.47 -0.89
CA ASN A 532 0.98 -29.75 0.52
C ASN A 532 1.67 -31.12 0.67
N ARG A 533 1.66 -31.71 1.87
CA ARG A 533 2.16 -33.06 2.19
C ARG A 533 1.05 -33.92 2.81
N LEU A 534 -0.19 -33.72 2.36
CA LEU A 534 -1.37 -34.41 2.90
C LEU A 534 -1.34 -35.89 2.48
N THR A 535 -1.66 -36.78 3.41
CA THR A 535 -1.50 -38.24 3.26
C THR A 535 -2.82 -38.98 3.48
N GLY A 536 -2.89 -40.26 3.14
CA GLY A 536 -4.06 -41.09 3.48
C GLY A 536 -5.15 -41.07 2.40
N GLN A 537 -6.30 -41.66 2.72
CA GLN A 537 -7.39 -41.85 1.76
C GLN A 537 -8.30 -40.63 1.66
N LEU A 538 -8.94 -40.48 0.51
CA LEU A 538 -10.00 -39.50 0.28
C LEU A 538 -11.23 -39.86 1.15
N PRO A 539 -11.79 -38.94 1.97
CA PRO A 539 -12.93 -39.25 2.83
C PRO A 539 -14.22 -39.50 2.03
N PRO A 540 -14.88 -40.66 2.17
CA PRO A 540 -16.19 -40.91 1.57
C PRO A 540 -17.25 -39.88 2.00
N GLU A 541 -17.17 -39.39 3.25
CA GLU A 541 -18.10 -38.43 3.85
C GLU A 541 -18.14 -37.10 3.09
N TRP A 542 -17.08 -36.74 2.35
CA TRP A 542 -17.07 -35.53 1.54
C TRP A 542 -18.06 -35.56 0.37
N GLY A 543 -18.66 -36.71 0.04
CA GLY A 543 -19.82 -36.78 -0.86
C GLY A 543 -21.00 -35.91 -0.40
N ALA A 544 -21.07 -35.53 0.88
CA ALA A 544 -22.07 -34.60 1.41
C ALA A 544 -21.89 -33.13 0.98
N LEU A 545 -20.74 -32.75 0.39
CA LEU A 545 -20.43 -31.38 -0.02
C LEU A 545 -21.06 -31.01 -1.37
N ALA A 546 -22.39 -31.14 -1.48
CA ALA A 546 -23.14 -30.99 -2.73
C ALA A 546 -23.07 -29.59 -3.37
N ALA A 547 -22.60 -28.58 -2.64
CA ALA A 547 -22.39 -27.22 -3.15
C ALA A 547 -20.97 -26.97 -3.68
N LEU A 548 -20.09 -27.96 -3.61
CA LEU A 548 -18.69 -27.82 -3.99
C LEU A 548 -18.55 -27.72 -5.51
N GLU A 549 -18.01 -26.61 -5.97
CA GLU A 549 -17.83 -26.27 -7.39
C GLU A 549 -16.38 -26.48 -7.83
N ASP A 550 -15.42 -26.30 -6.91
CA ASP A 550 -13.97 -26.36 -7.17
C ASP A 550 -13.24 -27.10 -6.05
N LEU A 551 -12.62 -28.23 -6.40
CA LEU A 551 -11.81 -29.04 -5.50
C LEU A 551 -10.41 -29.27 -6.09
N SER A 552 -9.39 -28.78 -5.39
CA SER A 552 -7.99 -29.01 -5.77
C SER A 552 -7.22 -29.69 -4.64
N LEU A 553 -6.76 -30.91 -4.91
CA LEU A 553 -5.93 -31.74 -4.03
C LEU A 553 -4.56 -32.07 -4.68
N SER A 554 -4.23 -31.43 -5.81
CA SER A 554 -3.04 -31.71 -6.61
C SER A 554 -1.73 -31.61 -5.81
N GLY A 555 -0.75 -32.45 -6.14
CA GLY A 555 0.59 -32.40 -5.54
C GLY A 555 0.58 -32.63 -4.04
N ASN A 556 -0.02 -33.74 -3.61
CA ASN A 556 -0.02 -34.26 -2.25
C ASN A 556 0.39 -35.75 -2.26
N ASP A 557 0.37 -36.40 -1.09
CA ASP A 557 0.74 -37.81 -0.88
C ASP A 557 -0.50 -38.69 -0.62
N LEU A 558 -1.64 -38.39 -1.27
CA LEU A 558 -2.90 -39.11 -1.08
C LEU A 558 -2.87 -40.50 -1.74
N VAL A 559 -3.59 -41.45 -1.14
CA VAL A 559 -3.58 -42.87 -1.54
C VAL A 559 -4.97 -43.48 -1.65
N GLY A 560 -5.09 -44.58 -2.39
CA GLY A 560 -6.31 -45.39 -2.46
C GLY A 560 -7.30 -44.93 -3.53
N PRO A 561 -8.51 -45.52 -3.56
CA PRO A 561 -9.50 -45.23 -4.58
C PRO A 561 -10.25 -43.92 -4.36
N ILE A 562 -10.81 -43.36 -5.43
CA ILE A 562 -11.81 -42.29 -5.33
C ILE A 562 -13.10 -42.91 -4.75
N PRO A 563 -13.63 -42.41 -3.63
CA PRO A 563 -14.80 -43.00 -2.98
C PRO A 563 -16.02 -42.99 -3.92
N PRO A 564 -16.78 -44.09 -4.02
CA PRO A 564 -18.01 -44.14 -4.82
C PRO A 564 -19.02 -43.04 -4.43
N ASP A 565 -19.06 -42.65 -3.15
CA ASP A 565 -19.91 -41.58 -2.60
C ASP A 565 -19.67 -40.22 -3.25
N TRP A 566 -18.49 -39.97 -3.82
CA TRP A 566 -18.18 -38.74 -4.55
C TRP A 566 -18.97 -38.60 -5.87
N THR A 567 -19.70 -39.64 -6.29
CA THR A 567 -20.72 -39.53 -7.34
C THR A 567 -21.68 -38.36 -7.06
N ALA A 568 -22.00 -38.09 -5.79
CA ALA A 568 -22.88 -37.00 -5.39
C ALA A 568 -22.29 -35.58 -5.65
N LEU A 569 -20.96 -35.45 -5.75
CA LEU A 569 -20.31 -34.17 -6.04
C LEU A 569 -20.50 -33.73 -7.49
N GLY A 570 -20.73 -34.69 -8.40
CA GLY A 570 -20.83 -34.47 -9.83
C GLY A 570 -21.82 -33.41 -10.29
N GLY A 571 -22.88 -33.16 -9.51
CA GLY A 571 -23.95 -32.22 -9.88
C GLY A 571 -23.53 -30.75 -9.86
N ALA A 572 -22.59 -30.36 -8.99
CA ALA A 572 -22.14 -28.98 -8.84
C ALA A 572 -20.65 -28.79 -9.18
N LEU A 573 -19.85 -29.86 -9.10
CA LEU A 573 -18.41 -29.79 -9.29
C LEU A 573 -18.07 -29.47 -10.75
N GLY A 574 -17.55 -28.27 -10.98
CA GLY A 574 -17.06 -27.81 -12.29
C GLY A 574 -15.54 -27.89 -12.44
N ALA A 575 -14.81 -28.13 -11.34
CA ALA A 575 -13.36 -28.31 -11.35
C ALA A 575 -12.93 -29.36 -10.32
N LEU A 576 -12.13 -30.32 -10.78
CA LEU A 576 -11.48 -31.31 -9.95
C LEU A 576 -10.01 -31.40 -10.37
N ALA A 577 -9.09 -31.26 -9.42
CA ALA A 577 -7.67 -31.46 -9.65
C ALA A 577 -7.10 -32.44 -8.61
N LEU A 578 -6.63 -33.59 -9.09
CA LEU A 578 -6.05 -34.68 -8.30
C LEU A 578 -4.62 -35.03 -8.75
N ASP A 579 -4.12 -34.39 -9.81
CA ASP A 579 -2.80 -34.64 -10.40
C ASP A 579 -1.66 -34.60 -9.38
N GLY A 580 -0.59 -35.35 -9.61
CA GLY A 580 0.56 -35.37 -8.70
C GLY A 580 0.33 -36.09 -7.37
N ASN A 581 -0.74 -36.90 -7.26
CA ASN A 581 -0.95 -37.84 -6.16
C ASN A 581 -0.72 -39.29 -6.65
N ALA A 582 0.53 -39.74 -6.67
CA ALA A 582 0.92 -41.02 -7.28
C ALA A 582 0.29 -42.26 -6.62
N GLY A 583 -0.18 -42.15 -5.37
CA GLY A 583 -0.79 -43.25 -4.63
C GLY A 583 -2.30 -43.43 -4.86
N LEU A 584 -2.96 -42.51 -5.58
CA LEU A 584 -4.36 -42.68 -5.96
C LEU A 584 -4.49 -43.82 -6.98
N SER A 585 -5.55 -44.61 -6.89
CA SER A 585 -5.75 -45.84 -7.66
C SER A 585 -7.22 -46.08 -8.00
N GLY A 586 -7.55 -47.06 -8.86
CA GLY A 586 -8.94 -47.34 -9.23
C GLY A 586 -9.51 -46.37 -10.27
N CYS A 587 -10.81 -46.42 -10.52
CA CYS A 587 -11.50 -45.65 -11.57
C CYS A 587 -12.29 -44.46 -11.02
N LEU A 588 -12.72 -43.56 -11.90
CA LEU A 588 -13.59 -42.43 -11.54
C LEU A 588 -15.04 -42.89 -11.34
N PRO A 589 -15.69 -42.58 -10.21
CA PRO A 589 -17.12 -42.84 -10.03
C PRO A 589 -17.95 -42.17 -11.13
N ALA A 590 -19.10 -42.75 -11.49
CA ALA A 590 -19.92 -42.30 -12.63
C ALA A 590 -20.28 -40.80 -12.59
N GLY A 591 -20.53 -40.25 -11.39
CA GLY A 591 -20.83 -38.82 -11.23
C GLY A 591 -19.66 -37.87 -11.51
N LEU A 592 -18.44 -38.38 -11.63
CA LEU A 592 -17.24 -37.62 -11.97
C LEU A 592 -16.73 -37.93 -13.38
N ALA A 593 -17.52 -38.63 -14.20
CA ALA A 593 -17.14 -39.03 -15.57
C ALA A 593 -16.77 -37.83 -16.47
N GLN A 594 -17.30 -36.63 -16.20
CA GLN A 594 -16.94 -35.41 -16.93
C GLN A 594 -15.46 -35.02 -16.79
N PHE A 595 -14.75 -35.57 -15.81
CA PHE A 595 -13.31 -35.34 -15.60
C PHE A 595 -12.43 -36.48 -16.13
N ALA A 596 -13.02 -37.52 -16.74
CA ALA A 596 -12.27 -38.62 -17.32
C ALA A 596 -11.29 -38.12 -18.40
N GLY A 597 -10.03 -38.53 -18.31
CA GLY A 597 -8.97 -38.15 -19.25
C GLY A 597 -8.44 -36.70 -19.10
N SER A 598 -8.94 -35.91 -18.14
CA SER A 598 -8.39 -34.58 -17.85
C SER A 598 -6.98 -34.69 -17.24
N PRO A 599 -5.97 -33.96 -17.77
CA PRO A 599 -4.63 -33.94 -17.19
C PRO A 599 -4.64 -33.57 -15.71
N GLU A 600 -5.50 -32.63 -15.31
CA GLU A 600 -5.64 -32.17 -13.93
C GLU A 600 -6.12 -33.26 -12.96
N VAL A 601 -6.69 -34.36 -13.45
CA VAL A 601 -7.11 -35.50 -12.62
C VAL A 601 -6.16 -36.69 -12.78
N CYS A 602 -5.61 -36.87 -13.97
CA CYS A 602 -4.96 -38.10 -14.39
C CYS A 602 -3.43 -38.04 -14.37
N GLU A 603 -2.87 -36.85 -14.54
CA GLU A 603 -1.42 -36.72 -14.65
C GLU A 603 -0.76 -37.05 -13.32
N GLN A 604 0.25 -37.93 -13.34
CA GLN A 604 1.00 -38.33 -12.14
C GLN A 604 0.13 -38.92 -11.02
N THR A 605 -0.98 -39.59 -11.37
CA THR A 605 -1.78 -40.44 -10.48
C THR A 605 -1.74 -41.91 -10.95
N GLY A 606 -2.14 -42.86 -10.10
CA GLY A 606 -2.33 -44.27 -10.47
C GLY A 606 -3.78 -44.62 -10.86
N LEU A 607 -4.60 -43.62 -11.20
CA LEU A 607 -6.00 -43.81 -11.55
C LEU A 607 -6.15 -44.43 -12.94
N ASP A 608 -7.08 -45.39 -13.07
CA ASP A 608 -7.66 -45.75 -14.37
C ASP A 608 -8.62 -44.63 -14.76
N CYS A 609 -8.13 -43.69 -15.57
CA CYS A 609 -8.82 -42.46 -15.94
C CYS A 609 -10.04 -42.61 -16.86
N ARG A 610 -10.69 -43.76 -16.77
CA ARG A 610 -12.01 -44.07 -17.33
C ARG A 610 -13.04 -44.01 -16.20
N ALA A 611 -14.29 -43.75 -16.58
CA ALA A 611 -15.39 -43.92 -15.63
C ALA A 611 -15.56 -45.41 -15.28
N CYS A 612 -15.85 -45.73 -14.02
CA CYS A 612 -16.22 -47.07 -13.63
C CYS A 612 -17.52 -47.49 -14.34
N ASP A 613 -17.57 -48.69 -14.91
CA ASP A 613 -18.81 -49.26 -15.44
C ASP A 613 -19.82 -49.44 -14.29
N GLU A 614 -21.12 -49.21 -14.53
CA GLU A 614 -22.20 -49.26 -13.52
C GLU A 614 -22.48 -50.66 -12.91
N ALA A 615 -21.50 -51.57 -12.88
CA ALA A 615 -21.65 -52.91 -12.32
C ALA A 615 -20.47 -53.31 -11.43
N GLY A 616 -20.57 -52.95 -10.15
CA GLY A 616 -19.93 -53.65 -9.02
C GLY A 616 -18.53 -53.20 -8.66
#